data_AF-A0A3D4UKW8-F1
#
_entry.id   AF-A0A3D4UKW8-F1
#
_cell.length_a   1.000
_cell.length_b   1.000
_cell.length_c   1.000
_cell.angle_alpha   90.00
_cell.angle_beta   90.00
_cell.angle_gamma   90.00
#
_symmetry.space_group_name_H-M   'P 1'
#
loop_
_entity.id
_entity.type
_entity.pdbx_description
1 polymer ?
#
loop_
_entity_poly.entity_id
_entity_poly.type
_entity_poly.pdbx_seq_one_letter_code
_entity_poly.pdbx_strand_id
1 'polypeptide(L)'
;TTQFAHSISWVSGLGLEFSIGMDSVSMLLILLSVLLGPIVVLASKTAITKDRRMYYAWLTVLQGAMVGVFAAQDLLLFYICFEFTLLPMFILIRKYG
;
A
#
# COMPACT_ATOMS: atom_id res chain seq x y z
N THR A 1 15.24 -11.54 -11.16
CA THR A 1 14.23 -12.40 -11.80
C THR A 1 12.89 -12.00 -11.24
N THR A 2 12.15 -11.16 -11.97
CA THR A 2 10.81 -10.69 -11.59
C THR A 2 9.81 -11.85 -11.72
N GLN A 3 9.15 -12.24 -10.63
CA GLN A 3 8.03 -13.18 -10.69
C GLN A 3 6.74 -12.37 -10.80
N PHE A 4 5.81 -12.79 -11.68
CA PHE A 4 4.56 -12.08 -11.98
C PHE A 4 4.75 -10.66 -12.53
N ALA A 5 5.46 -10.54 -13.66
CA ALA A 5 5.53 -9.29 -14.42
C ALA A 5 4.35 -9.21 -15.41
N HIS A 6 3.46 -8.24 -15.24
CA HIS A 6 2.44 -7.91 -16.23
C HIS A 6 2.62 -6.45 -16.62
N SER A 7 3.07 -6.23 -17.86
CA SER A 7 3.22 -4.90 -18.44
C SER A 7 2.05 -4.62 -19.38
N ILE A 8 1.32 -3.54 -19.11
CA ILE A 8 0.30 -3.01 -20.03
C ILE A 8 0.78 -1.65 -20.52
N SER A 9 1.02 -1.52 -21.82
CA SER A 9 1.41 -0.23 -22.41
C SER A 9 0.24 0.75 -22.29
N TRP A 10 0.36 1.76 -21.42
CA TRP A 10 -0.72 2.73 -21.21
C TRP A 10 -0.65 3.86 -22.22
N VAL A 11 0.56 4.40 -22.44
CA VAL A 11 0.82 5.43 -23.45
C VAL A 11 2.07 5.06 -24.23
N SER A 12 1.89 4.47 -25.40
CA SER A 12 2.97 4.03 -26.29
C SER A 12 3.86 5.17 -26.81
N GLY A 13 3.38 6.42 -26.76
CA GLY A 13 4.14 7.61 -27.19
C GLY A 13 5.09 8.19 -26.15
N LEU A 14 4.99 7.78 -24.87
CA LEU A 14 5.81 8.29 -23.77
C LEU A 14 6.69 7.19 -23.12
N GLY A 15 6.65 5.96 -23.64
CA GLY A 15 7.35 4.82 -23.03
C GLY A 15 6.79 4.43 -21.65
N LEU A 16 5.54 4.83 -21.35
CA LEU A 16 4.89 4.54 -20.08
C LEU A 16 4.21 3.18 -20.15
N GLU A 17 4.86 2.19 -19.55
CA GLU A 17 4.29 0.88 -19.29
C GLU A 17 3.73 0.85 -17.86
N PHE A 18 2.57 0.23 -17.67
CA PHE A 18 2.11 -0.20 -16.35
C PHE A 18 2.68 -1.57 -16.10
N SER A 19 3.89 -1.63 -15.56
CA SER A 19 4.54 -2.86 -15.12
C SER A 19 4.31 -3.02 -13.62
N ILE A 20 3.53 -4.04 -13.31
CA ILE A 20 3.46 -4.60 -11.97
C ILE A 20 4.38 -5.81 -11.99
N GLY A 21 5.32 -5.85 -11.05
CA GLY A 21 6.30 -6.92 -10.96
C GLY A 21 6.72 -7.14 -9.51
N MET A 22 6.82 -8.40 -9.11
CA MET A 22 7.31 -8.76 -7.78
C MET A 22 8.73 -9.30 -7.88
N ASP A 23 9.70 -8.51 -7.40
CA ASP A 23 11.06 -8.96 -7.18
C ASP A 23 11.24 -9.52 -5.76
N SER A 24 12.31 -10.29 -5.53
CA SER A 24 12.60 -10.91 -4.24
C SER A 24 12.66 -9.89 -3.08
N VAL A 25 13.12 -8.67 -3.35
CA VAL A 25 13.15 -7.57 -2.35
C VAL A 25 11.75 -7.03 -2.09
N SER A 26 10.98 -6.75 -3.13
CA SER A 26 9.58 -6.29 -3.00
C SER A 26 8.72 -7.29 -2.25
N MET A 27 8.89 -8.59 -2.52
CA MET A 27 8.19 -9.64 -1.77
C MET A 27 8.50 -9.60 -0.27
N LEU A 28 9.76 -9.37 0.09
CA LEU A 28 10.20 -9.27 1.49
C LEU A 28 9.56 -8.06 2.19
N LEU A 29 9.52 -6.91 1.50
CA LEU A 29 8.91 -5.68 2.02
C LEU A 29 7.38 -5.78 2.12
N ILE A 30 6.73 -6.42 1.14
CA ILE A 30 5.30 -6.72 1.18
C ILE A 30 4.99 -7.65 2.34
N LEU A 31 5.77 -8.72 2.53
CA LEU A 31 5.59 -9.65 3.64
C LEU A 31 5.71 -8.94 5.00
N LEU A 32 6.74 -8.09 5.16
CA LEU A 32 6.92 -7.28 6.36
C LEU A 32 5.71 -6.37 6.61
N SER A 33 5.24 -5.68 5.56
CA SER A 33 4.10 -4.77 5.64
C SER A 33 2.81 -5.51 6.00
N VAL A 34 2.60 -6.69 5.41
CA VAL A 34 1.45 -7.55 5.70
C VAL A 34 1.50 -8.08 7.14
N LEU A 35 2.69 -8.44 7.63
CA LEU A 35 2.89 -8.88 9.02
C LEU A 35 2.64 -7.76 10.04
N LEU A 36 3.02 -6.52 9.72
CA LEU A 36 2.78 -5.37 10.57
C LEU A 36 1.29 -5.06 10.76
N GLY A 37 0.46 -5.30 9.75
CA GLY A 37 -0.99 -5.08 9.83
C GLY A 37 -1.67 -5.70 11.05
N PRO A 38 -1.63 -7.03 11.22
CA PRO A 38 -2.15 -7.73 12.39
C PRO A 38 -1.54 -7.23 13.71
N ILE A 39 -0.26 -6.89 13.73
CA ILE A 39 0.42 -6.37 14.93
C ILE A 39 -0.19 -5.02 15.34
N VAL A 40 -0.40 -4.11 14.38
CA VAL A 40 -1.04 -2.81 14.63
C VAL A 40 -2.49 -2.99 15.08
N VAL A 41 -3.23 -3.93 14.50
CA VAL A 41 -4.61 -4.25 14.92
C VAL A 41 -4.65 -4.74 16.37
N LEU A 42 -3.71 -5.60 16.77
CA LEU A 42 -3.60 -6.10 18.14
C LEU A 42 -3.25 -4.97 19.13
N ALA A 43 -2.29 -4.10 18.78
CA ALA A 43 -1.91 -2.96 19.60
C ALA A 43 -3.03 -1.91 19.75
N SER A 44 -3.77 -1.67 18.66
CA SER A 44 -4.86 -0.70 18.57
C SER A 44 -6.10 -1.06 19.42
N LYS A 45 -6.27 -2.35 19.76
CA LYS A 45 -7.47 -2.87 20.45
C LYS A 45 -7.76 -2.18 21.79
N THR A 46 -6.72 -1.73 22.48
CA THR A 46 -6.81 -1.01 23.76
C THR A 46 -6.95 0.51 23.59
N ALA A 47 -6.47 1.06 22.47
CA ALA A 47 -6.44 2.50 22.22
C ALA A 47 -7.76 3.05 21.65
N ILE A 48 -8.45 2.32 20.77
CA ILE A 48 -9.67 2.83 20.11
C ILE A 48 -10.95 2.24 20.72
N THR A 49 -11.72 3.11 21.39
CA THR A 49 -12.99 2.76 22.05
C THR A 49 -14.23 3.13 21.22
N LYS A 50 -14.16 4.19 20.40
CA LYS A 50 -15.24 4.68 19.52
C LYS A 50 -14.93 4.43 18.03
N ASP A 51 -15.93 4.06 17.23
CA ASP A 51 -15.82 3.85 15.77
C ASP A 51 -14.72 2.88 15.29
N ARG A 52 -14.52 1.76 15.99
CA ARG A 52 -13.52 0.72 15.63
C ARG A 52 -13.63 0.24 14.18
N ARG A 53 -14.84 0.07 13.65
CA ARG A 53 -15.06 -0.40 12.27
C ARG A 53 -14.44 0.53 11.23
N MET A 54 -14.61 1.84 11.41
CA MET A 54 -14.11 2.84 10.47
C MET A 54 -12.57 2.94 10.54
N TYR A 55 -12.00 2.84 11.75
CA TYR A 55 -10.54 2.81 11.94
C TYR A 55 -9.91 1.64 11.20
N TYR A 56 -10.41 0.42 11.41
CA TYR A 56 -9.86 -0.77 10.75
C TYR A 56 -10.06 -0.74 9.23
N ALA A 57 -11.17 -0.18 8.72
CA ALA A 57 -11.36 0.00 7.29
C ALA A 57 -10.27 0.90 6.68
N TRP A 58 -9.99 2.06 7.28
CA TRP A 58 -8.92 2.95 6.82
C TRP A 58 -7.53 2.32 6.96
N LEU A 59 -7.30 1.54 8.02
CA LEU A 59 -6.05 0.83 8.23
C LEU A 59 -5.82 -0.23 7.14
N THR A 60 -6.83 -1.00 6.76
CA THR A 60 -6.73 -1.97 5.66
C THR A 60 -6.51 -1.27 4.30
N VAL A 61 -7.15 -0.12 4.07
CA VAL A 61 -6.90 0.69 2.87
C VAL A 61 -5.46 1.20 2.82
N LEU A 62 -4.94 1.73 3.93
CA LEU A 62 -3.53 2.17 4.04
C LEU A 62 -2.59 1.00 3.76
N GLN A 63 -2.89 -0.19 4.29
CA GLN A 63 -2.08 -1.37 4.08
C GLN A 63 -2.12 -1.85 2.63
N GLY A 64 -3.28 -1.84 1.98
CA GLY A 64 -3.41 -2.12 0.55
C GLY A 64 -2.62 -1.14 -0.31
N ALA A 65 -2.65 0.15 0.05
CA ALA A 65 -1.86 1.19 -0.62
C ALA A 65 -0.35 0.93 -0.51
N MET A 66 0.14 0.56 0.68
CA MET A 66 1.56 0.21 0.89
C MET A 66 2.00 -1.01 0.08
N VAL A 67 1.16 -2.04 -0.01
CA VAL A 67 1.44 -3.19 -0.88
C VAL A 67 1.51 -2.76 -2.35
N GLY A 68 0.64 -1.84 -2.79
CA GLY A 68 0.69 -1.24 -4.12
C GLY A 68 2.00 -0.50 -4.42
N VAL A 69 2.52 0.26 -3.46
CA VAL A 69 3.82 0.96 -3.59
C VAL A 69 4.97 -0.02 -3.84
N PHE A 70 5.01 -1.14 -3.12
CA PHE A 70 6.09 -2.12 -3.29
C PHE A 70 5.92 -3.04 -4.51
N ALA A 71 4.69 -3.17 -5.02
CA ALA A 71 4.40 -3.94 -6.24
C ALA A 71 4.59 -3.14 -7.54
N ALA A 72 4.69 -1.81 -7.43
CA ALA A 72 4.91 -0.94 -8.58
C ALA A 72 6.37 -1.02 -9.06
N GLN A 73 6.56 -1.38 -10.33
CA GLN A 73 7.89 -1.46 -10.94
C GLN A 73 8.28 -0.17 -11.67
N ASP A 74 7.29 0.57 -12.18
CA ASP A 74 7.50 1.87 -12.83
C ASP A 74 7.42 3.04 -11.85
N LEU A 75 8.27 4.05 -12.07
CA LEU A 75 8.36 5.25 -11.23
C LEU A 75 7.04 6.03 -11.17
N LEU A 76 6.27 6.06 -12.26
CA LEU A 76 4.98 6.74 -12.31
C LEU A 76 3.93 6.01 -11.48
N LEU A 77 3.81 4.70 -11.62
CA LEU A 77 2.89 3.88 -10.82
C LEU A 77 3.29 3.94 -9.34
N PHE A 78 4.59 3.85 -9.04
CA PHE A 78 5.13 4.03 -7.69
C PHE A 78 4.71 5.37 -7.10
N TYR A 79 4.88 6.47 -7.85
CA TYR A 79 4.53 7.82 -7.40
C TYR A 79 3.03 7.95 -7.10
N ILE A 80 2.16 7.44 -7.97
CA ILE A 80 0.70 7.46 -7.76
C ILE A 80 0.32 6.66 -6.51
N CYS A 81 0.85 5.44 -6.36
CA CYS A 81 0.60 4.63 -5.18
C CYS A 81 1.15 5.31 -3.91
N PHE A 82 2.31 5.95 -4.01
CA PHE A 82 2.94 6.65 -2.90
C PHE A 82 2.10 7.83 -2.43
N GLU A 83 1.65 8.71 -3.34
CA GLU A 83 0.71 9.79 -2.99
C GLU A 83 -0.60 9.26 -2.43
N PHE A 84 -1.10 8.14 -2.96
CA PHE A 84 -2.33 7.53 -2.47
C PHE A 84 -2.21 7.10 -1.00
N THR A 85 -1.04 6.70 -0.51
CA THR A 85 -0.84 6.36 0.92
C THR A 85 -1.04 7.56 1.86
N LEU A 86 -0.82 8.80 1.39
CA LEU A 86 -1.00 10.01 2.19
C LEU A 86 -2.47 10.22 2.57
N LEU A 87 -3.41 9.81 1.71
CA LEU A 87 -4.84 10.06 1.90
C LEU A 87 -5.42 9.24 3.09
N PRO A 88 -5.23 7.91 3.18
CA PRO A 88 -5.61 7.14 4.38
C PRO A 88 -4.87 7.58 5.64
N MET A 89 -3.58 7.90 5.53
CA MET A 89 -2.76 8.35 6.66
C MET A 89 -3.32 9.65 7.25
N PHE A 90 -3.63 10.63 6.39
CA PHE A 90 -4.21 11.90 6.81
C PHE A 90 -5.50 11.72 7.59
N ILE A 91 -6.38 10.83 7.12
CA ILE A 91 -7.68 10.58 7.76
C ILE A 91 -7.50 9.89 9.12
N LEU A 92 -6.56 8.93 9.22
CA LEU A 92 -6.25 8.25 10.47
C LEU A 92 -5.73 9.24 11.52
N ILE A 93 -4.75 10.08 11.16
CA ILE A 93 -4.18 11.08 12.08
C ILE A 93 -5.24 12.12 12.47
N ARG A 94 -6.00 12.65 11.51
CA ARG A 94 -6.99 13.69 11.79
C ARG A 94 -8.12 13.22 12.70
N LYS A 95 -8.56 11.96 12.60
CA LYS A 95 -9.73 11.46 13.33
C LYS A 95 -9.37 10.71 14.61
N TYR A 96 -8.19 10.11 14.69
CA TYR A 96 -7.78 9.20 15.77
C TYR A 96 -6.40 9.50 16.38
N GLY A 97 -5.67 10.48 15.83
CA GLY A 97 -4.39 10.95 16.35
C GLY A 97 -4.53 11.96 17.49
#